data_AF-D6SMZ9-F1
#
_entry.id   AF-D6SMZ9-F1
#
_cell.length_a   1.000
_cell.length_b   1.000
_cell.length_c   1.000
_cell.angle_alpha   90.00
_cell.angle_beta   90.00
_cell.angle_gamma   90.00
#
_symmetry.space_group_name_H-M   'P 1'
#
loop_
_entity.id
_entity.type
_entity.pdbx_description
1 polymer ?
#
loop_
_entity_poly.entity_id
_entity_poly.type
_entity_poly.pdbx_seq_one_letter_code
_entity_poly.pdbx_strand_id
1 'polypeptide(L)'
;MLSEKQKNKIYNRNFQTFHSGKKLRTKHKMFRDEILEYLKINKDKIIESTPLPSTDIGKDEEQSQFEIDLYNQMRKYIDDYVESTLQPEYEKEVREYLKAKERLLNGLDNLMEKIKNNEFSWYDGENVEWGGAGVIITSDCQRPARENDIFICVNYPNLIVGVFDQVKELGAGYIDFENKYVIYGFLAKSAQRQINKYENTLQEYNTIIFNMVKEMKEFIEEG
;
A
#
# COMPACT_ATOMS: atom_id res chain seq x y z
N MET A 1 -23.60 35.59 -25.83
CA MET A 1 -22.25 35.48 -25.21
C MET A 1 -22.33 35.51 -23.68
N LEU A 2 -21.83 34.44 -23.04
CA LEU A 2 -21.78 34.29 -21.60
C LEU A 2 -20.66 35.12 -20.96
N SER A 3 -20.96 35.80 -19.85
CA SER A 3 -19.97 36.49 -19.04
C SER A 3 -19.02 35.52 -18.32
N GLU A 4 -17.80 36.00 -18.01
CA GLU A 4 -16.83 35.35 -17.11
C GLU A 4 -17.49 34.77 -15.85
N LYS A 5 -18.34 35.56 -15.18
CA LYS A 5 -19.05 35.13 -13.97
C LYS A 5 -20.01 33.96 -14.22
N GLN A 6 -20.69 33.95 -15.37
CA GLN A 6 -21.57 32.84 -15.76
C GLN A 6 -20.76 31.57 -16.07
N LYS A 7 -19.68 31.68 -16.84
CA LYS A 7 -18.79 30.54 -17.15
C LYS A 7 -18.23 29.90 -15.87
N ASN A 8 -17.74 30.72 -14.94
CA ASN A 8 -17.25 30.27 -13.63
C ASN A 8 -18.34 29.56 -12.81
N LYS A 9 -19.58 30.08 -12.82
CA LYS A 9 -20.71 29.44 -12.13
C LYS A 9 -21.08 28.09 -12.75
N ILE A 10 -20.99 27.95 -14.07
CA ILE A 10 -21.25 26.70 -14.78
C ILE A 10 -20.13 25.69 -14.49
N TYR A 11 -18.87 26.13 -14.53
CA TYR A 11 -17.72 25.31 -14.14
C TYR A 11 -17.91 24.70 -12.75
N ASN A 12 -18.22 25.51 -11.74
CA ASN A 12 -18.38 25.01 -10.38
C ASN A 12 -19.53 24.00 -10.26
N ARG A 13 -20.63 24.18 -11.02
CA ARG A 13 -21.72 23.20 -11.08
C ARG A 13 -21.25 21.88 -11.67
N ASN A 14 -20.55 21.91 -12.81
CA ASN A 14 -19.98 20.72 -13.43
C ASN A 14 -18.93 20.05 -12.53
N PHE A 15 -18.05 20.83 -11.89
CA PHE A 15 -17.03 20.35 -10.95
C PHE A 15 -17.63 19.56 -9.78
N GLN A 16 -18.75 20.01 -9.23
CA GLN A 16 -19.47 19.30 -8.17
C GLN A 16 -20.03 17.94 -8.63
N THR A 17 -20.26 17.75 -9.93
CA THR A 17 -20.67 16.42 -10.43
C THR A 17 -19.56 15.38 -10.33
N PHE A 18 -18.31 15.80 -10.13
CA PHE A 18 -17.17 14.90 -9.90
C PHE A 18 -16.93 14.63 -8.40
N HIS A 19 -17.71 15.24 -7.48
CA HIS A 19 -17.70 14.96 -6.04
C HIS A 19 -18.55 13.72 -5.68
N SER A 20 -18.38 13.20 -4.46
CA SER A 20 -18.89 11.88 -4.04
C SER A 20 -20.38 11.70 -4.30
N GLY A 21 -20.75 10.62 -5.00
CA GLY A 21 -22.13 10.22 -5.23
C GLY A 21 -22.70 10.49 -6.63
N LYS A 22 -21.98 11.17 -7.52
CA LYS A 22 -22.45 11.39 -8.91
C LYS A 22 -21.37 11.00 -9.92
N LYS A 23 -21.73 10.04 -10.79
CA LYS A 23 -21.23 9.81 -12.16
C LYS A 23 -19.73 10.01 -12.52
N LEU A 24 -18.77 9.84 -11.62
CA LEU A 24 -17.42 9.48 -12.10
C LEU A 24 -17.51 8.08 -12.71
N ARG A 25 -17.09 7.91 -13.97
CA ARG A 25 -17.00 6.57 -14.57
C ARG A 25 -16.15 5.69 -13.65
N THR A 26 -16.58 4.45 -13.45
CA THR A 26 -15.94 3.47 -12.56
C THR A 26 -14.43 3.32 -12.82
N LYS A 27 -13.98 3.54 -14.06
CA LYS A 27 -12.57 3.43 -14.46
C LYS A 27 -11.59 4.39 -13.77
N HIS A 28 -12.05 5.52 -13.23
CA HIS A 28 -11.16 6.55 -12.65
C HIS A 28 -11.43 6.81 -11.16
N LYS A 29 -12.23 5.94 -10.53
CA LYS A 29 -12.67 6.14 -9.15
C LYS A 29 -11.50 6.15 -8.16
N MET A 30 -10.42 5.41 -8.45
CA MET A 30 -9.25 5.32 -7.58
C MET A 30 -8.40 6.60 -7.55
N PHE A 31 -8.42 7.39 -8.63
CA PHE A 31 -7.63 8.63 -8.74
C PHE A 31 -8.44 9.90 -8.46
N ARG A 32 -9.48 9.77 -7.63
CA ARG A 32 -10.50 10.80 -7.53
C ARG A 32 -9.90 12.12 -7.02
N ASP A 33 -9.09 12.05 -5.99
CA ASP A 33 -8.62 13.24 -5.29
C ASP A 33 -7.59 13.99 -6.15
N GLU A 34 -6.75 13.26 -6.86
CA GLU A 34 -5.81 13.75 -7.86
C GLU A 34 -6.55 14.42 -9.03
N ILE A 35 -7.63 13.80 -9.52
CA ILE A 35 -8.49 14.37 -10.57
C ILE A 35 -9.14 15.68 -10.11
N LEU A 36 -9.69 15.70 -8.90
CA LEU A 36 -10.35 16.90 -8.37
C LEU A 36 -9.36 18.04 -8.21
N GLU A 37 -8.15 17.75 -7.75
CA GLU A 37 -7.10 18.77 -7.64
C GLU A 37 -6.61 19.25 -9.01
N TYR A 38 -6.39 18.32 -9.95
CA TYR A 38 -6.00 18.64 -11.32
C TYR A 38 -7.01 19.56 -12.02
N LEU A 39 -8.32 19.29 -11.87
CA LEU A 39 -9.38 20.13 -12.41
C LEU A 39 -9.35 21.54 -11.80
N LYS A 40 -9.17 21.68 -10.47
CA LYS A 40 -9.08 23.00 -9.81
C LYS A 40 -7.92 23.81 -10.36
N ILE A 41 -6.74 23.20 -10.48
CA ILE A 41 -5.52 23.85 -10.97
C ILE A 41 -5.69 24.30 -12.43
N ASN A 42 -6.37 23.50 -13.26
CA ASN A 42 -6.53 23.78 -14.69
C ASN A 42 -7.86 24.45 -15.06
N LYS A 43 -8.60 24.96 -14.07
CA LYS A 43 -9.94 25.55 -14.24
C LYS A 43 -10.01 26.56 -15.39
N ASP A 44 -9.12 27.55 -15.39
CA ASP A 44 -9.20 28.66 -16.34
C ASP A 44 -8.88 28.18 -17.77
N LYS A 45 -7.86 27.32 -17.94
CA LYS A 45 -7.53 26.68 -19.22
C LYS A 45 -8.68 25.84 -19.78
N ILE A 46 -9.40 25.12 -18.91
CA ILE A 46 -10.56 24.32 -19.30
C ILE A 46 -11.68 25.23 -19.80
N ILE A 47 -11.98 26.31 -19.08
CA ILE A 47 -13.00 27.29 -19.47
C ILE A 47 -12.63 27.96 -20.81
N GLU A 48 -11.37 28.36 -20.98
CA GLU A 48 -10.87 29.02 -22.19
C GLU A 48 -10.88 28.11 -23.42
N SER A 49 -10.57 26.82 -23.22
CA SER A 49 -10.56 25.81 -24.30
C SER A 49 -11.94 25.21 -24.60
N THR A 50 -12.97 25.61 -23.86
CA THR A 50 -14.35 25.16 -24.11
C THR A 50 -14.95 25.93 -25.29
N PRO A 51 -15.50 25.25 -26.32
CA PRO A 51 -16.17 25.90 -27.43
C PRO A 51 -17.26 26.86 -26.97
N LEU A 52 -17.31 28.04 -27.60
CA LEU A 52 -18.41 28.97 -27.36
C LEU A 52 -19.61 28.55 -28.22
N PRO A 53 -20.83 28.57 -27.66
CA PRO A 53 -22.05 28.30 -28.41
C PRO A 53 -22.29 29.37 -29.48
N SER A 54 -23.02 29.01 -30.54
CA SER A 54 -23.47 29.97 -31.58
C SER A 54 -24.29 31.10 -30.95
N THR A 55 -24.23 32.29 -31.54
CA THR A 55 -25.03 33.46 -31.12
C THR A 55 -26.45 33.47 -31.72
N ASP A 56 -26.74 32.53 -32.62
CA ASP A 56 -28.01 32.48 -33.35
C ASP A 56 -29.10 31.70 -32.60
N ILE A 57 -28.78 31.19 -31.40
CA ILE A 57 -29.68 30.42 -30.53
C ILE A 57 -30.13 31.25 -29.32
N GLY A 58 -31.19 30.82 -28.64
CA GLY A 58 -31.68 31.51 -27.45
C GLY A 58 -30.66 31.51 -26.30
N LYS A 59 -30.73 32.51 -25.39
CA LYS A 59 -29.79 32.61 -24.26
C LYS A 59 -29.77 31.36 -23.36
N ASP A 60 -30.91 30.70 -23.18
CA ASP A 60 -31.01 29.48 -22.37
C ASP A 60 -30.37 28.27 -23.09
N GLU A 61 -30.44 28.24 -24.41
CA GLU A 61 -29.78 27.25 -25.26
C GLU A 61 -28.28 27.49 -25.31
N GLU A 62 -27.81 28.75 -25.42
CA GLU A 62 -26.39 29.11 -25.28
C GLU A 62 -25.83 28.57 -23.96
N GLN A 63 -26.52 28.81 -22.84
CA GLN A 63 -26.05 28.37 -21.53
C GLN A 63 -26.01 26.84 -21.42
N SER A 64 -27.04 26.16 -21.90
CA SER A 64 -27.15 24.70 -21.86
C SER A 64 -26.08 24.02 -22.71
N GLN A 65 -25.85 24.54 -23.92
CA GLN A 65 -24.82 24.04 -24.83
C GLN A 65 -23.42 24.22 -24.23
N PHE A 66 -23.12 25.42 -23.70
CA PHE A 66 -21.83 25.66 -23.03
C PHE A 66 -21.64 24.75 -21.80
N GLU A 67 -22.69 24.50 -21.02
CA GLU A 67 -22.62 23.59 -19.87
C GLU A 67 -22.29 22.15 -20.27
N ILE A 68 -22.86 21.66 -21.37
CA ILE A 68 -22.56 20.34 -21.96
C ILE A 68 -21.13 20.30 -22.49
N ASP A 69 -20.73 21.31 -23.27
CA ASP A 69 -19.40 21.36 -23.88
C ASP A 69 -18.31 21.47 -22.83
N LEU A 70 -18.52 22.27 -21.78
CA LEU A 70 -17.62 22.39 -20.65
C LEU A 70 -17.49 21.06 -19.90
N TYR A 71 -18.59 20.34 -19.71
CA TYR A 71 -18.57 19.03 -19.06
C TYR A 71 -17.76 18.01 -19.87
N ASN A 72 -17.94 17.98 -21.18
CA ASN A 72 -17.18 17.13 -22.09
C ASN A 72 -15.70 17.51 -22.11
N GLN A 73 -15.39 18.80 -22.08
CA GLN A 73 -14.02 19.31 -22.02
C GLN A 73 -13.33 18.92 -20.70
N MET A 74 -14.02 19.07 -19.56
CA MET A 74 -13.52 18.59 -18.27
C MET A 74 -13.23 17.10 -18.31
N ARG A 75 -14.11 16.29 -18.90
CA ARG A 75 -13.88 14.85 -19.07
C ARG A 75 -12.67 14.54 -19.91
N LYS A 76 -12.48 15.23 -21.03
CA LYS A 76 -11.30 15.05 -21.88
C LYS A 76 -10.01 15.31 -21.10
N TYR A 77 -9.96 16.42 -20.35
CA TYR A 77 -8.82 16.74 -19.50
C TYR A 77 -8.56 15.66 -18.43
N ILE A 78 -9.61 15.07 -17.87
CA ILE A 78 -9.49 13.95 -16.92
C ILE A 78 -8.92 12.72 -17.61
N ASP A 79 -9.51 12.29 -18.73
CA ASP A 79 -9.08 11.11 -19.47
C ASP A 79 -7.60 11.26 -19.89
N ASP A 80 -7.22 12.42 -20.46
CA ASP A 80 -5.84 12.72 -20.87
C ASP A 80 -4.87 12.69 -19.68
N TYR A 81 -5.24 13.29 -18.53
CA TYR A 81 -4.39 13.32 -17.34
C TYR A 81 -4.21 11.93 -16.72
N VAL A 82 -5.28 11.15 -16.62
CA VAL A 82 -5.21 9.79 -16.08
C VAL A 82 -4.36 8.91 -16.99
N GLU A 83 -4.60 8.92 -18.30
CA GLU A 83 -3.89 8.04 -19.23
C GLU A 83 -2.41 8.39 -19.38
N SER A 84 -2.07 9.69 -19.34
CA SER A 84 -0.69 10.14 -19.53
C SER A 84 0.16 10.19 -18.26
N THR A 85 -0.47 10.35 -17.09
CA THR A 85 0.24 10.61 -15.83
C THR A 85 -0.07 9.57 -14.77
N LEU A 86 -1.32 9.52 -14.30
CA LEU A 86 -1.68 8.72 -13.11
C LEU A 86 -1.63 7.21 -13.35
N GLN A 87 -2.12 6.75 -14.50
CA GLN A 87 -2.14 5.33 -14.83
C GLN A 87 -0.72 4.76 -15.00
N PRO A 88 0.20 5.39 -15.76
CA PRO A 88 1.59 4.95 -15.82
C PRO A 88 2.32 4.93 -14.47
N GLU A 89 2.08 5.94 -13.62
CA GLU A 89 2.67 6.03 -12.28
C GLU A 89 2.16 4.89 -11.38
N TYR A 90 0.84 4.70 -11.32
CA TYR A 90 0.23 3.60 -10.58
C TYR A 90 0.73 2.23 -11.07
N GLU A 91 0.79 2.01 -12.38
CA GLU A 91 1.32 0.76 -12.92
C GLU A 91 2.80 0.57 -12.58
N LYS A 92 3.58 1.65 -12.50
CA LYS A 92 4.98 1.58 -12.07
C LYS A 92 5.06 1.17 -10.61
N GLU A 93 4.27 1.78 -9.73
CA GLU A 93 4.19 1.40 -8.31
C GLU A 93 3.78 -0.06 -8.13
N VAL A 94 2.73 -0.50 -8.84
CA VAL A 94 2.29 -1.91 -8.83
C VAL A 94 3.39 -2.84 -9.31
N ARG A 95 4.11 -2.50 -10.39
CA ARG A 95 5.25 -3.30 -10.86
C ARG A 95 6.38 -3.37 -9.84
N GLU A 96 6.70 -2.27 -9.17
CA GLU A 96 7.74 -2.21 -8.14
C GLU A 96 7.34 -3.03 -6.91
N TYR A 97 6.08 -2.94 -6.50
CA TYR A 97 5.51 -3.76 -5.43
C TYR A 97 5.58 -5.26 -5.76
N LEU A 98 5.17 -5.67 -6.97
CA LEU A 98 5.25 -7.08 -7.40
C LEU A 98 6.69 -7.59 -7.45
N LYS A 99 7.64 -6.78 -7.94
CA LYS A 99 9.07 -7.12 -7.90
C LYS A 99 9.58 -7.24 -6.47
N ALA A 100 9.13 -6.38 -5.55
CA ALA A 100 9.50 -6.49 -4.15
C ALA A 100 8.93 -7.75 -3.50
N LYS A 101 7.66 -8.10 -3.81
CA LYS A 101 7.04 -9.36 -3.39
C LYS A 101 7.83 -10.58 -3.88
N GLU A 102 8.19 -10.60 -5.17
CA GLU A 102 8.97 -11.69 -5.77
C GLU A 102 10.36 -11.82 -5.13
N ARG A 103 11.06 -10.70 -4.89
CA ARG A 103 12.34 -10.70 -4.16
C ARG A 103 12.21 -11.27 -2.76
N LEU A 104 11.15 -10.90 -2.03
CA LEU A 104 10.88 -11.46 -0.71
C LEU A 104 10.67 -12.98 -0.79
N LEU A 105 9.81 -13.47 -1.69
CA LEU A 105 9.56 -14.91 -1.85
C LEU A 105 10.83 -15.70 -2.18
N ASN A 106 11.62 -15.23 -3.15
CA ASN A 106 12.91 -15.85 -3.51
C ASN A 106 13.91 -15.78 -2.33
N GLY A 107 13.89 -14.68 -1.58
CA GLY A 107 14.68 -14.52 -0.37
C GLY A 107 14.32 -15.53 0.72
N LEU A 108 13.03 -15.76 0.93
CA LEU A 108 12.53 -16.76 1.89
C LEU A 108 12.91 -18.18 1.46
N ASP A 109 12.84 -18.51 0.17
CA ASP A 109 13.33 -19.80 -0.34
C ASP A 109 14.81 -20.01 -0.05
N ASN A 110 15.65 -19.02 -0.36
CA ASN A 110 17.09 -19.07 -0.07
C ASN A 110 17.36 -19.18 1.44
N LEU A 111 16.57 -18.48 2.27
CA LEU A 111 16.68 -18.54 3.72
C LEU A 111 16.33 -19.95 4.23
N MET A 112 15.26 -20.56 3.72
CA MET A 112 14.90 -21.95 4.04
C MET A 112 16.01 -22.95 3.66
N GLU A 113 16.65 -22.77 2.51
CA GLU A 113 17.79 -23.61 2.09
C GLU A 113 18.99 -23.46 3.03
N LYS A 114 19.35 -22.22 3.40
CA LYS A 114 20.42 -21.96 4.38
C LYS A 114 20.15 -22.60 5.73
N ILE A 115 18.91 -22.52 6.22
CA ILE A 115 18.52 -23.14 7.50
C ILE A 115 18.64 -24.67 7.41
N LYS A 116 18.13 -25.29 6.33
CA LYS A 116 18.25 -26.74 6.08
C LYS A 116 19.70 -27.23 6.06
N ASN A 117 20.59 -26.43 5.48
CA ASN A 117 22.01 -26.76 5.34
C ASN A 117 22.85 -26.41 6.59
N ASN A 118 22.23 -25.86 7.65
CA ASN A 118 22.93 -25.30 8.82
C ASN A 118 23.92 -24.18 8.47
N GLU A 119 23.69 -23.47 7.36
CA GLU A 119 24.48 -22.32 6.90
C GLU A 119 23.93 -20.99 7.44
N PHE A 120 22.80 -21.05 8.14
CA PHE A 120 22.22 -19.88 8.76
C PHE A 120 23.08 -19.46 9.97
N SER A 121 23.84 -18.37 9.80
CA SER A 121 24.61 -17.78 10.89
C SER A 121 23.66 -17.17 11.90
N TRP A 122 23.62 -17.78 13.09
CA TRP A 122 22.89 -17.24 14.22
C TRP A 122 23.49 -15.88 14.60
N TYR A 123 22.63 -14.90 14.85
CA TYR A 123 23.07 -13.59 15.31
C TYR A 123 23.87 -13.73 16.61
N ASP A 124 25.14 -13.33 16.55
CA ASP A 124 26.19 -13.52 17.58
C ASP A 124 26.03 -12.56 18.77
N GLY A 125 25.07 -11.64 18.69
CA GLY A 125 24.81 -10.65 19.73
C GLY A 125 24.18 -11.30 20.97
N GLU A 126 24.89 -11.27 22.10
CA GLU A 126 24.29 -11.60 23.39
C GLU A 126 23.12 -10.65 23.69
N ASN A 127 21.95 -11.21 24.03
CA ASN A 127 20.72 -10.48 24.43
C ASN A 127 20.08 -9.59 23.34
N VAL A 128 20.13 -9.99 22.07
CA VAL A 128 19.35 -9.30 21.02
C VAL A 128 17.86 -9.56 21.20
N GLU A 129 17.11 -8.48 21.38
CA GLU A 129 15.66 -8.48 21.57
C GLU A 129 14.97 -7.67 20.46
N TRP A 130 13.68 -7.91 20.27
CA TRP A 130 12.86 -7.16 19.33
C TRP A 130 11.76 -6.39 20.04
N GLY A 131 11.57 -5.14 19.62
CA GLY A 131 10.42 -4.33 19.98
C GLY A 131 9.99 -3.49 18.78
N GLY A 132 8.81 -3.79 18.22
CA GLY A 132 8.30 -3.07 17.05
C GLY A 132 7.09 -3.74 16.43
N ALA A 133 6.26 -2.96 15.73
CA ALA A 133 5.06 -3.42 15.04
C ALA A 133 4.07 -4.21 15.93
N GLY A 134 3.98 -3.85 17.22
CA GLY A 134 3.12 -4.55 18.20
C GLY A 134 3.65 -5.94 18.59
N VAL A 135 4.93 -6.21 18.37
CA VAL A 135 5.60 -7.47 18.74
C VAL A 135 6.75 -7.18 19.70
N ILE A 136 6.87 -8.00 20.74
CA ILE A 136 7.97 -7.99 21.68
C ILE A 136 8.55 -9.41 21.75
N ILE A 137 9.86 -9.55 21.50
CA ILE A 137 10.61 -10.81 21.63
C ILE A 137 11.74 -10.56 22.62
N THR A 138 11.75 -11.31 23.71
CA THR A 138 12.64 -11.05 24.85
C THR A 138 12.92 -12.34 25.63
N SER A 139 14.01 -12.34 26.40
CA SER A 139 14.25 -13.34 27.45
C SER A 139 13.70 -12.92 28.81
N ASP A 140 13.31 -11.66 28.99
CA ASP A 140 12.70 -11.14 30.21
C ASP A 140 11.18 -11.30 30.17
N CYS A 141 10.67 -12.40 30.73
CA CYS A 141 9.22 -12.65 30.80
C CYS A 141 8.45 -11.66 31.71
N GLN A 142 9.14 -10.82 32.50
CA GLN A 142 8.50 -9.80 33.34
C GLN A 142 8.42 -8.43 32.67
N ARG A 143 8.97 -8.30 31.46
CA ARG A 143 8.95 -7.05 30.71
C ARG A 143 7.50 -6.59 30.49
N PRO A 144 7.21 -5.29 30.73
CA PRO A 144 5.87 -4.76 30.49
C PRO A 144 5.51 -4.82 29.00
N ALA A 145 4.36 -5.42 28.70
CA ALA A 145 3.74 -5.45 27.38
C ALA A 145 2.40 -4.70 27.44
N ARG A 146 2.01 -4.04 26.35
CA ARG A 146 0.65 -3.48 26.23
C ARG A 146 -0.33 -4.61 25.95
N GLU A 147 -1.60 -4.38 26.26
CA GLU A 147 -2.68 -5.38 26.10
C GLU A 147 -2.78 -5.97 24.68
N ASN A 148 -2.40 -5.20 23.66
CA ASN A 148 -2.47 -5.61 22.25
C ASN A 148 -1.12 -6.09 21.68
N ASP A 149 -0.04 -6.11 22.46
CA ASP A 149 1.27 -6.56 21.98
C ASP A 149 1.32 -8.10 21.95
N ILE A 150 1.90 -8.65 20.88
CA ILE A 150 2.24 -10.08 20.81
C ILE A 150 3.57 -10.26 21.54
N PHE A 151 3.50 -10.87 22.72
CA PHE A 151 4.65 -11.08 23.59
C PHE A 151 5.22 -12.49 23.45
N ILE A 152 6.52 -12.60 23.15
CA ILE A 152 7.23 -13.87 22.98
C ILE A 152 8.39 -13.90 23.96
N CYS A 153 8.24 -14.71 25.03
CA CYS A 153 9.31 -14.96 25.98
C CYS A 153 10.04 -16.27 25.64
N VAL A 154 11.34 -16.19 25.38
CA VAL A 154 12.17 -17.35 25.01
C VAL A 154 13.58 -17.25 25.59
N ASN A 155 14.23 -18.38 25.79
CA ASN A 155 15.61 -18.43 26.31
C ASN A 155 16.64 -17.85 25.33
N TYR A 156 16.39 -18.00 24.02
CA TYR A 156 17.29 -17.55 22.95
C TYR A 156 16.54 -16.60 22.00
N PRO A 157 16.27 -15.35 22.43
CA PRO A 157 15.51 -14.40 21.62
C PRO A 157 16.22 -14.04 20.32
N ASN A 158 17.55 -13.97 20.33
CA ASN A 158 18.39 -13.67 19.16
C ASN A 158 18.10 -14.57 17.94
N LEU A 159 17.73 -15.84 18.16
CA LEU A 159 17.43 -16.78 17.09
C LEU A 159 16.12 -16.41 16.37
N ILE A 160 15.08 -16.04 17.13
CA ILE A 160 13.80 -15.60 16.58
C ILE A 160 13.93 -14.20 15.97
N VAL A 161 14.65 -13.30 16.65
CA VAL A 161 14.90 -11.94 16.16
C VAL A 161 15.68 -11.96 14.84
N GLY A 162 16.64 -12.87 14.69
CA GLY A 162 17.35 -13.06 13.42
C GLY A 162 16.42 -13.32 12.24
N VAL A 163 15.33 -14.09 12.43
CA VAL A 163 14.32 -14.30 11.38
C VAL A 163 13.57 -13.02 11.06
N PHE A 164 13.20 -12.24 12.07
CA PHE A 164 12.51 -10.97 11.89
C PHE A 164 13.37 -9.96 11.11
N ASP A 165 14.66 -9.86 11.45
CA ASP A 165 15.60 -9.00 10.74
C ASP A 165 15.80 -9.44 9.29
N GLN A 166 15.94 -10.75 9.03
CA GLN A 166 16.04 -11.27 7.66
C GLN A 166 14.76 -11.00 6.86
N VAL A 167 13.58 -11.23 7.42
CA VAL A 167 12.30 -10.93 6.75
C VAL A 167 12.17 -9.43 6.47
N LYS A 168 12.58 -8.58 7.41
CA LYS A 168 12.60 -7.12 7.24
C LYS A 168 13.53 -6.69 6.09
N GLU A 169 14.72 -7.26 6.03
CA GLU A 169 15.71 -6.96 5.00
C GLU A 169 15.24 -7.44 3.61
N LEU A 170 14.83 -8.70 3.51
CA LEU A 170 14.32 -9.30 2.27
C LEU A 170 13.03 -8.63 1.80
N GLY A 171 12.20 -8.18 2.74
CA GLY A 171 10.92 -7.52 2.49
C GLY A 171 11.03 -6.03 2.15
N ALA A 172 12.24 -5.47 1.99
CA ALA A 172 12.41 -4.06 1.68
C ALA A 172 11.68 -3.65 0.38
N GLY A 173 10.79 -2.67 0.50
CA GLY A 173 9.93 -2.18 -0.59
C GLY A 173 8.63 -2.98 -0.79
N TYR A 174 8.45 -4.08 -0.06
CA TYR A 174 7.17 -4.80 0.03
C TYR A 174 6.52 -4.58 1.41
N ILE A 175 7.31 -4.65 2.48
CA ILE A 175 6.88 -4.37 3.85
C ILE A 175 6.97 -2.86 4.09
N ASP A 176 5.83 -2.23 4.37
CA ASP A 176 5.70 -0.80 4.57
C ASP A 176 4.90 -0.44 5.83
N PHE A 177 4.52 0.82 5.99
CA PHE A 177 3.77 1.25 7.16
C PHE A 177 2.36 0.64 7.25
N GLU A 178 1.73 0.35 6.11
CA GLU A 178 0.36 -0.12 6.02
C GLU A 178 0.26 -1.61 6.39
N ASN A 179 1.23 -2.43 5.93
CA ASN A 179 1.17 -3.88 6.10
C ASN A 179 2.11 -4.46 7.18
N LYS A 180 3.07 -3.70 7.72
CA LYS A 180 4.06 -4.22 8.69
C LYS A 180 3.44 -4.89 9.91
N TYR A 181 2.33 -4.37 10.45
CA TYR A 181 1.69 -4.93 11.64
C TYR A 181 1.07 -6.30 11.35
N VAL A 182 0.53 -6.48 10.15
CA VAL A 182 -0.03 -7.75 9.70
C VAL A 182 1.10 -8.76 9.51
N ILE A 183 2.17 -8.37 8.81
CA ILE A 183 3.30 -9.24 8.48
C ILE A 183 4.07 -9.67 9.74
N TYR A 184 4.54 -8.73 10.55
CA TYR A 184 5.28 -9.07 11.77
C TYR A 184 4.39 -9.73 12.81
N GLY A 185 3.10 -9.37 12.87
CA GLY A 185 2.13 -10.05 13.73
C GLY A 185 1.89 -11.50 13.31
N PHE A 186 1.84 -11.79 12.02
CA PHE A 186 1.76 -13.15 11.51
C PHE A 186 3.01 -13.95 11.89
N LEU A 187 4.20 -13.40 11.62
CA LEU A 187 5.47 -14.05 11.94
C LEU A 187 5.61 -14.32 13.44
N ALA A 188 5.16 -13.39 14.29
CA ALA A 188 5.15 -13.55 15.75
C ALA A 188 4.23 -14.68 16.21
N LYS A 189 3.01 -14.75 15.65
CA LYS A 189 2.07 -15.85 15.92
C LYS A 189 2.62 -17.20 15.44
N SER A 190 3.30 -17.21 14.30
CA SER A 190 4.00 -18.40 13.81
C SER A 190 5.07 -18.85 14.79
N ALA A 191 5.94 -17.93 15.23
CA ALA A 191 6.94 -18.20 16.25
C ALA A 191 6.32 -18.80 17.52
N GLN A 192 5.29 -18.18 18.09
CA GLN A 192 4.60 -18.71 19.27
C GLN A 192 4.06 -20.13 19.06
N ARG A 193 3.41 -20.40 17.93
CA ARG A 193 2.90 -21.75 17.61
C ARG A 193 4.03 -22.78 17.56
N GLN A 194 5.14 -22.45 16.90
CA GLN A 194 6.27 -23.34 16.77
C GLN A 194 6.96 -23.54 18.12
N ILE A 195 7.24 -22.48 18.88
CA ILE A 195 7.82 -22.56 20.23
C ILE A 195 6.94 -23.41 21.16
N ASN A 196 5.62 -23.29 21.11
CA ASN A 196 4.72 -24.09 21.95
C ASN A 196 4.68 -25.58 21.54
N LYS A 197 5.12 -25.92 20.32
CA LYS A 197 5.13 -27.29 19.78
C LYS A 197 6.41 -28.05 20.12
N TYR A 198 7.52 -27.35 20.32
CA TYR A 198 8.84 -27.90 20.60
C TYR A 198 9.28 -27.54 22.01
N GLU A 199 10.22 -28.26 22.62
CA GLU A 199 10.61 -28.05 24.04
C GLU A 199 11.51 -26.81 24.25
N ASN A 200 11.57 -25.91 23.27
CA ASN A 200 12.39 -24.69 23.29
C ASN A 200 13.89 -24.97 23.50
N THR A 201 14.36 -26.11 22.99
CA THR A 201 15.77 -26.52 23.06
C THR A 201 16.55 -26.02 21.84
N LEU A 202 17.85 -25.71 22.02
CA LEU A 202 18.72 -25.21 20.95
C LEU A 202 18.73 -26.13 19.71
N GLN A 203 18.59 -27.44 19.90
CA GLN A 203 18.58 -28.45 18.83
C GLN A 203 17.31 -28.36 17.96
N GLU A 204 16.20 -27.89 18.51
CA GLU A 204 14.92 -27.77 17.81
C GLU A 204 14.74 -26.41 17.13
N TYR A 205 15.56 -25.40 17.47
CA TYR A 205 15.43 -24.04 16.93
C TYR A 205 15.56 -23.96 15.41
N ASN A 206 16.40 -24.80 14.79
CA ASN A 206 16.45 -24.94 13.34
C ASN A 206 15.09 -25.34 12.76
N THR A 207 14.39 -26.27 13.40
CA THR A 207 13.07 -26.73 12.96
C THR A 207 12.02 -25.63 13.19
N ILE A 208 12.05 -24.97 14.35
CA ILE A 208 11.17 -23.84 14.67
C ILE A 208 11.29 -22.76 13.60
N ILE A 209 12.51 -22.31 13.33
CA ILE A 209 12.78 -21.20 12.42
C ILE A 209 12.50 -21.60 10.97
N PHE A 210 12.86 -22.81 10.56
CA PHE A 210 12.48 -23.33 9.26
C PHE A 210 10.96 -23.28 9.04
N ASN A 211 10.17 -23.75 10.01
CA ASN A 211 8.71 -23.73 9.91
C ASN A 211 8.15 -22.31 9.92
N MET A 212 8.75 -21.38 10.69
CA MET A 212 8.36 -19.98 10.66
C MET A 212 8.55 -19.35 9.28
N VAL A 213 9.72 -19.55 8.66
CA VAL A 213 10.02 -19.02 7.32
C VAL A 213 9.10 -19.64 6.28
N LYS A 214 8.83 -20.95 6.40
CA LYS A 214 7.89 -21.66 5.52
C LYS A 214 6.48 -21.08 5.61
N GLU A 215 5.92 -20.95 6.81
CA GLU A 215 4.58 -20.39 7.02
C GLU A 215 4.51 -18.93 6.54
N MET A 216 5.59 -18.15 6.73
CA MET A 216 5.68 -16.79 6.23
C MET A 216 5.63 -16.74 4.70
N LYS A 217 6.33 -17.65 4.03
CA LYS A 217 6.27 -17.76 2.58
C LYS A 217 4.85 -18.05 2.09
N GLU A 218 4.21 -19.07 2.66
CA GLU A 218 2.83 -19.45 2.33
C GLU A 218 1.87 -18.26 2.52
N PHE A 219 2.03 -17.52 3.63
CA PHE A 219 1.23 -16.31 3.90
C PHE A 219 1.41 -15.21 2.85
N ILE A 220 2.64 -14.96 2.37
CA ILE A 220 2.91 -13.97 1.31
C ILE A 220 2.41 -14.45 -0.05
N GLU A 221 2.45 -15.76 -0.33
CA GLU A 221 1.92 -16.32 -1.59
C GLU A 221 0.40 -16.15 -1.69
N GLU A 222 -0.33 -16.36 -0.59
CA GLU A 222 -1.79 -16.28 -0.53
C GLU A 222 -2.36 -14.85 -0.51
N GLY A 223 -1.57 -13.85 -0.06
CA GLY A 223 -1.97 -12.44 0.05
C GLY A 223 -1.63 -11.57 -1.16
#